data_AF-A0A8B7PB14-F1
#
_entry.id   AF-A0A8B7PB14-F1
#
_cell.length_a   1.000
_cell.length_b   1.000
_cell.length_c   1.000
_cell.angle_alpha   90.00
_cell.angle_beta   90.00
_cell.angle_gamma   90.00
#
_symmetry.space_group_name_H-M   'P 1'
#
loop_
_entity.id
_entity.type
_entity.pdbx_description
1 polymer ?
#
loop_
_entity_poly.entity_id
_entity_poly.type
_entity_poly.pdbx_seq_one_letter_code
_entity_poly.pdbx_strand_id
1 'polypeptide(L)'
;MSWDSYVSDQLMSTGNLTMAAICGHDGQVWASSKDFTPSPDEALKLVKAFEDPSGLAASGMHIAGTRFVYLSGTDETLRGKKNTVGVHVAKTKTAIIIGVYEEPIQPGQCAVTVESLADYLRGVNY
;
A
#
# COMPACT_ATOMS: atom_id res chain seq x y z
N MET A 1 11.82 -8.63 14.91
CA MET A 1 10.55 -8.70 14.17
C MET A 1 10.89 -8.56 12.70
N SER A 2 10.47 -9.50 11.87
CA SER A 2 10.69 -9.45 10.41
C SER A 2 9.60 -8.62 9.74
N TRP A 3 9.86 -8.15 8.52
CA TRP A 3 8.86 -7.48 7.69
C TRP A 3 7.63 -8.36 7.45
N ASP A 4 7.82 -9.68 7.33
CA ASP A 4 6.73 -10.64 7.23
C ASP A 4 5.78 -10.59 8.43
N SER A 5 6.29 -10.46 9.65
CA SER A 5 5.44 -10.35 10.85
C SER A 5 4.61 -9.07 10.86
N TYR A 6 5.11 -7.96 10.32
CA TYR A 6 4.30 -6.75 10.19
C TYR A 6 3.14 -6.97 9.21
N VAL A 7 3.38 -7.65 8.10
CA VAL A 7 2.33 -7.98 7.14
C VAL A 7 1.34 -8.99 7.71
N SER A 8 1.81 -10.10 8.29
CA SER A 8 0.91 -11.14 8.82
C SER A 8 0.16 -10.68 10.07
N ASP A 9 0.85 -10.08 11.03
CA ASP A 9 0.31 -9.88 12.39
C ASP A 9 -0.31 -8.49 12.56
N GLN A 10 0.22 -7.47 11.89
CA GLN A 10 -0.29 -6.09 12.03
C GLN A 10 -1.23 -5.67 10.91
N LEU A 11 -1.12 -6.27 9.71
CA LEU A 11 -2.03 -5.97 8.60
C LEU A 11 -3.07 -7.08 8.46
N MET A 12 -2.65 -8.29 8.10
CA MET A 12 -3.55 -9.39 7.75
C MET A 12 -4.38 -9.90 8.95
N SER A 13 -3.79 -9.99 10.15
CA SER A 13 -4.50 -10.45 11.35
C SER A 13 -5.62 -9.51 11.82
N THR A 14 -5.69 -8.27 11.30
CA THR A 14 -6.75 -7.33 11.67
C THR A 14 -8.09 -7.66 11.03
N GLY A 15 -8.09 -8.43 9.93
CA GLY A 15 -9.28 -8.67 9.11
C GLY A 15 -9.79 -7.44 8.34
N ASN A 16 -9.06 -6.32 8.40
CA ASN A 16 -9.41 -5.07 7.73
C ASN A 16 -8.77 -4.94 6.33
N LEU A 17 -8.02 -5.95 5.89
CA LEU A 17 -7.37 -6.01 4.58
C LEU A 17 -7.46 -7.43 4.03
N THR A 18 -7.56 -7.56 2.72
CA THR A 18 -7.49 -8.85 2.03
C THR A 18 -6.08 -9.18 1.56
N MET A 19 -5.29 -8.17 1.22
CA MET A 19 -3.89 -8.33 0.81
C MET A 19 -3.07 -7.14 1.28
N ALA A 20 -1.78 -7.34 1.51
CA ALA A 20 -0.89 -6.27 1.92
C ALA A 20 0.56 -6.52 1.47
N ALA A 21 1.32 -5.46 1.25
CA ALA A 21 2.75 -5.53 0.96
C ALA A 21 3.49 -4.32 1.54
N ILE A 22 4.75 -4.52 1.87
CA ILE A 22 5.68 -3.47 2.28
C ILE A 22 6.82 -3.45 1.28
N CYS A 23 7.05 -2.30 0.66
CA CYS A 23 8.12 -2.11 -0.31
C CYS A 23 9.02 -0.95 0.10
N GLY A 24 10.33 -1.07 -0.08
CA GLY A 24 11.26 0.05 0.07
C GLY A 24 11.04 1.12 -1.00
N HIS A 25 11.55 2.33 -0.75
CA HIS A 25 11.55 3.42 -1.76
C HIS A 25 12.41 3.11 -2.99
N ASP A 26 13.30 2.13 -2.87
CA ASP A 26 14.10 1.57 -3.96
C ASP A 26 13.32 0.58 -4.85
N GLY A 27 12.06 0.28 -4.50
CA GLY A 27 11.21 -0.68 -5.18
C GLY A 27 11.38 -2.12 -4.70
N GLN A 28 12.29 -2.40 -3.75
CA GLN A 28 12.42 -3.76 -3.22
C GLN A 28 11.21 -4.13 -2.38
N VAL A 29 10.64 -5.30 -2.65
CA VAL A 29 9.58 -5.86 -1.80
C VAL A 29 10.22 -6.43 -0.54
N TRP A 30 9.92 -5.83 0.61
CA TRP A 30 10.43 -6.28 1.91
C TRP A 30 9.57 -7.39 2.50
N ALA A 31 8.26 -7.30 2.32
CA ALA A 31 7.31 -8.36 2.68
C ALA A 31 6.03 -8.22 1.87
N SER A 32 5.31 -9.33 1.69
CA SER A 32 4.03 -9.35 1.02
C SER A 32 3.14 -10.47 1.54
N SER A 33 1.82 -10.27 1.47
CA SER A 33 0.84 -11.31 1.75
C SER A 33 0.86 -12.37 0.66
N LYS A 34 0.29 -13.54 0.97
CA LYS A 34 0.24 -14.68 0.06
C LYS A 34 -0.47 -14.27 -1.25
N ASP A 35 0.15 -14.61 -2.38
CA ASP A 35 -0.33 -14.33 -3.74
C ASP A 35 -0.45 -12.84 -4.13
N PHE A 36 0.19 -11.93 -3.37
CA PHE A 36 0.19 -10.49 -3.65
C PHE A 36 1.59 -9.89 -3.66
N THR A 37 2.39 -10.21 -4.68
CA THR A 37 3.74 -9.68 -4.82
C THR A 37 3.77 -8.58 -5.89
N PRO A 38 3.85 -7.29 -5.51
CA PRO A 38 4.04 -6.21 -6.46
C PRO A 38 5.42 -6.31 -7.12
N SER A 39 5.51 -5.91 -8.38
CA SER A 39 6.81 -5.83 -9.06
C SER A 39 7.60 -4.61 -8.59
N PRO A 40 8.95 -4.64 -8.64
CA PRO A 40 9.77 -3.49 -8.28
C PRO A 40 9.44 -2.22 -9.08
N ASP A 41 9.12 -2.37 -10.37
CA ASP A 41 8.72 -1.26 -11.23
C ASP A 41 7.38 -0.63 -10.80
N GLU A 42 6.43 -1.43 -10.33
CA GLU A 42 5.17 -0.95 -9.77
C GLU A 42 5.41 -0.19 -8.47
N ALA A 43 6.24 -0.73 -7.57
CA ALA A 43 6.60 -0.07 -6.32
C ALA A 43 7.31 1.28 -6.58
N LEU A 44 8.27 1.34 -7.50
CA LEU A 44 8.93 2.58 -7.89
C LEU A 44 7.95 3.61 -8.48
N LYS A 45 6.97 3.17 -9.27
CA LYS A 45 5.90 4.06 -9.78
C LYS A 45 5.06 4.63 -8.64
N LEU A 46 4.72 3.82 -7.64
CA LEU A 46 4.01 4.29 -6.44
C LEU A 46 4.83 5.32 -5.66
N VAL A 47 6.12 5.05 -5.44
CA VAL A 47 7.03 5.97 -4.73
C VAL A 47 7.09 7.31 -5.46
N LYS A 48 7.26 7.30 -6.79
CA LYS A 48 7.25 8.52 -7.62
C LYS A 48 5.89 9.23 -7.59
N ALA A 49 4.80 8.48 -7.47
CA ALA A 49 3.47 9.07 -7.46
C ALA A 49 3.15 9.88 -6.21
N PHE A 50 3.88 9.67 -5.11
CA PHE A 50 3.80 10.56 -3.95
C PHE A 50 4.42 11.94 -4.23
N GLU A 51 5.32 12.06 -5.21
CA GLU A 51 5.89 13.33 -5.65
C GLU A 51 5.11 13.93 -6.83
N ASP A 52 4.73 13.08 -7.81
CA ASP A 52 3.92 13.46 -8.95
C ASP A 52 2.81 12.44 -9.25
N PRO A 53 1.58 12.67 -8.75
CA PRO A 53 0.44 11.78 -8.97
C PRO A 53 -0.11 11.84 -10.40
N SER A 54 0.34 12.78 -11.24
CA SER A 54 -0.17 12.99 -12.60
C SER A 54 -0.02 11.72 -13.47
N GLY A 55 1.08 10.99 -13.26
CA GLY A 55 1.33 9.72 -13.94
C GLY A 55 0.31 8.62 -13.59
N LEU A 56 -0.11 8.54 -12.32
CA LEU A 56 -1.14 7.58 -11.88
C LEU A 56 -2.54 7.98 -12.33
N ALA A 57 -2.84 9.28 -12.35
CA ALA A 57 -4.12 9.77 -12.86
C ALA A 57 -4.33 9.41 -14.35
N ALA A 58 -3.27 9.46 -15.15
CA ALA A 58 -3.32 9.12 -16.58
C ALA A 58 -3.26 7.60 -16.85
N SER A 59 -2.33 6.88 -16.21
CA SER A 59 -2.07 5.47 -16.52
C SER A 59 -2.83 4.47 -15.62
N GLY A 60 -3.21 4.89 -14.41
CA GLY A 60 -3.74 4.01 -13.37
C GLY A 60 -2.63 3.41 -12.48
N MET A 61 -3.01 3.04 -11.27
CA MET A 61 -2.13 2.49 -10.25
C MET A 61 -2.04 0.97 -10.40
N HIS A 62 -0.90 0.48 -10.86
CA HIS A 62 -0.67 -0.95 -11.08
C HIS A 62 0.00 -1.55 -9.87
N ILE A 63 -0.60 -2.59 -9.30
CA ILE A 63 -0.08 -3.28 -8.12
C ILE A 63 -0.31 -4.78 -8.30
N ALA A 64 0.77 -5.57 -8.27
CA ALA A 64 0.74 -7.01 -8.47
C ALA A 64 0.00 -7.42 -9.77
N GLY A 65 0.23 -6.67 -10.85
CA GLY A 65 -0.43 -6.89 -12.15
C GLY A 65 -1.88 -6.43 -12.23
N THR A 66 -2.45 -5.89 -11.14
CA THR A 66 -3.81 -5.36 -11.11
C THR A 66 -3.80 -3.84 -11.26
N ARG A 67 -4.54 -3.35 -12.27
CA ARG A 67 -4.76 -1.91 -12.49
C ARG A 67 -5.91 -1.38 -11.62
N PHE A 68 -5.59 -0.46 -10.73
CA PHE A 68 -6.51 0.33 -9.92
C PHE A 68 -6.65 1.74 -10.50
N VAL A 69 -7.86 2.30 -10.41
CA VAL A 69 -8.13 3.70 -10.73
C VAL A 69 -7.70 4.54 -9.54
N TYR A 70 -6.79 5.49 -9.77
CA TYR A 70 -6.40 6.47 -8.78
C TYR A 70 -7.61 7.34 -8.41
N LEU A 71 -7.87 7.47 -7.11
CA LEU A 71 -8.99 8.28 -6.59
C LEU A 71 -8.49 9.59 -6.00
N SER A 72 -7.52 9.48 -5.10
CA SER A 72 -6.96 10.62 -4.38
C SER A 72 -5.60 10.26 -3.83
N GLY A 73 -4.82 11.30 -3.55
CA GLY A 73 -3.45 11.16 -3.10
C GLY A 73 -2.99 12.44 -2.42
N THR A 74 -2.23 12.25 -1.36
CA THR A 74 -1.50 13.27 -0.61
C THR A 74 -0.04 12.85 -0.57
N ASP A 75 0.83 13.73 -0.06
CA ASP A 75 2.27 13.45 0.07
C ASP A 75 2.59 12.19 0.90
N GLU A 76 1.66 11.77 1.76
CA GLU A 76 1.81 10.62 2.65
C GLU A 76 0.91 9.43 2.30
N THR A 77 -0.18 9.62 1.54
CA THR A 77 -1.13 8.52 1.24
C THR A 77 -1.60 8.54 -0.20
N LEU A 78 -1.77 7.37 -0.83
CA LEU A 78 -2.42 7.22 -2.13
C LEU A 78 -3.59 6.25 -2.01
N ARG A 79 -4.70 6.59 -2.66
CA ARG A 79 -5.94 5.80 -2.66
C ARG A 79 -6.31 5.44 -4.09
N GLY A 80 -6.65 4.18 -4.28
CA GLY A 80 -7.18 3.69 -5.55
C GLY A 80 -8.34 2.73 -5.35
N LYS A 81 -9.10 2.51 -6.42
CA LYS A 81 -10.15 1.47 -6.46
C LYS A 81 -10.22 0.76 -7.80
N LYS A 82 -10.71 -0.46 -7.78
CA LYS A 82 -11.07 -1.27 -8.92
C LYS A 82 -12.36 -2.03 -8.58
N ASN A 83 -13.48 -1.58 -9.14
CA ASN A 83 -14.81 -2.15 -8.84
C ASN A 83 -15.09 -2.15 -7.33
N THR A 84 -15.27 -3.34 -6.74
CA THR A 84 -15.51 -3.59 -5.30
C THR A 84 -14.22 -3.72 -4.47
N VAL A 85 -13.06 -3.69 -5.11
CA VAL A 85 -11.74 -3.79 -4.46
C VAL A 85 -11.14 -2.39 -4.36
N GLY A 86 -10.68 -2.01 -3.18
CA GLY A 86 -9.96 -0.76 -2.96
C GLY A 86 -8.53 -1.01 -2.51
N VAL A 87 -7.69 0.01 -2.68
CA VAL A 87 -6.30 -0.03 -2.26
C VAL A 87 -5.91 1.29 -1.61
N HIS A 88 -5.18 1.18 -0.52
CA HIS A 88 -4.67 2.29 0.26
C HIS A 88 -3.17 2.10 0.45
N VAL A 89 -2.39 3.10 0.05
CA VAL A 89 -0.94 3.08 0.15
C VAL A 89 -0.51 4.20 1.07
N ALA A 90 0.33 3.93 2.06
CA ALA A 90 0.92 4.94 2.94
C ALA A 90 2.44 4.96 2.80
N LYS A 91 3.02 6.17 2.78
CA LYS A 91 4.46 6.40 2.72
C LYS A 91 5.05 6.52 4.13
N THR A 92 6.18 5.87 4.34
CA THR A 92 7.04 6.03 5.53
C THR A 92 8.35 6.73 5.11
N LYS A 93 9.34 6.85 6.01
CA LYS A 93 10.60 7.53 5.68
C LYS A 93 11.45 6.76 4.66
N THR A 94 11.34 5.43 4.64
CA THR A 94 12.17 4.53 3.85
C THR A 94 11.38 3.49 3.05
N ALA A 95 10.09 3.34 3.34
CA ALA A 95 9.21 2.34 2.72
C ALA A 95 7.83 2.92 2.35
N ILE A 96 7.06 2.11 1.65
CA ILE A 96 5.65 2.28 1.36
C ILE A 96 4.91 1.02 1.83
N ILE A 97 3.75 1.22 2.41
CA ILE A 97 2.86 0.15 2.86
C ILE A 97 1.65 0.16 1.95
N ILE A 98 1.40 -0.96 1.30
CA ILE A 98 0.29 -1.18 0.39
C ILE A 98 -0.71 -2.08 1.09
N GLY A 99 -1.95 -1.61 1.22
CA GLY A 99 -3.06 -2.39 1.76
C GLY A 99 -4.22 -2.45 0.77
N VAL A 100 -4.67 -3.64 0.44
CA VAL A 100 -5.82 -3.90 -0.43
C VAL A 100 -6.95 -4.43 0.43
N TYR A 101 -8.16 -3.95 0.15
CA TYR A 101 -9.39 -4.35 0.81
C TYR A 101 -10.47 -4.64 -0.22
N GLU A 102 -11.40 -5.50 0.13
CA GLU A 102 -12.54 -5.87 -0.70
C GLU A 102 -13.81 -5.87 0.16
N GLU A 103 -14.98 -5.62 -0.45
CA GLU A 103 -16.26 -5.72 0.24
C GLU A 103 -16.38 -7.07 1.00
N PRO A 104 -16.87 -7.05 2.26
CA PRO A 104 -17.59 -5.98 2.95
C PRO A 104 -16.71 -4.98 3.74
N ILE A 105 -15.38 -5.05 3.60
CA ILE A 105 -14.46 -4.20 4.36
C ILE A 105 -14.59 -2.74 3.92
N GLN A 106 -14.71 -1.83 4.88
CA GLN A 106 -14.82 -0.41 4.57
C GLN A 106 -13.44 0.23 4.29
N PRO A 107 -13.36 1.16 3.32
CA PRO A 107 -12.13 1.90 3.03
C PRO A 107 -11.47 2.52 4.27
N GLY A 108 -12.27 3.05 5.19
CA GLY A 108 -11.77 3.68 6.41
C GLY A 108 -11.06 2.71 7.35
N GLN A 109 -11.53 1.47 7.46
CA GLN A 109 -10.90 0.46 8.32
C GLN A 109 -9.53 0.04 7.78
N CYS A 110 -9.43 -0.16 6.47
CA CYS A 110 -8.16 -0.42 5.80
C CYS A 110 -7.21 0.77 5.97
N ALA A 111 -7.68 2.01 5.71
CA ALA A 111 -6.86 3.20 5.81
C ALA A 111 -6.26 3.37 7.21
N VAL A 112 -7.07 3.24 8.27
CA VAL A 112 -6.60 3.34 9.66
C VAL A 112 -5.54 2.29 9.96
N THR A 113 -5.72 1.05 9.50
CA THR A 113 -4.77 -0.04 9.78
C THR A 113 -3.42 0.21 9.08
N VAL A 114 -3.44 0.61 7.81
CA VAL A 114 -2.23 0.90 7.03
C VAL A 114 -1.52 2.14 7.57
N GLU A 115 -2.27 3.22 7.84
CA GLU A 115 -1.72 4.48 8.34
C GLU A 115 -1.13 4.30 9.75
N SER A 116 -1.76 3.51 10.62
CA SER A 116 -1.23 3.22 11.97
C SER A 116 0.13 2.52 11.92
N LEU A 117 0.29 1.53 11.02
CA LEU A 117 1.59 0.89 10.82
C LEU A 117 2.61 1.86 10.22
N ALA A 118 2.18 2.72 9.29
CA ALA A 118 3.05 3.73 8.69
C ALA A 118 3.54 4.77 9.72
N ASP A 119 2.65 5.25 10.59
CA ASP A 119 2.98 6.16 11.70
C ASP A 119 4.00 5.50 12.65
N TYR A 120 3.78 4.23 13.00
CA TYR A 120 4.72 3.47 13.82
C TYR A 120 6.11 3.39 13.18
N LEU A 121 6.18 3.00 11.90
CA LEU A 121 7.44 2.92 11.15
C LEU A 121 8.13 4.29 11.05
N ARG A 122 7.38 5.36 10.78
CA ARG A 122 7.91 6.74 10.80
C ARG A 122 8.50 7.10 12.17
N GLY A 123 7.87 6.67 13.25
CA GLY A 123 8.32 6.87 14.63
C GLY A 123 9.62 6.13 14.96
N VAL A 124 9.82 4.94 14.40
CA VAL A 124 11.08 4.16 14.54
C VAL A 124 12.13 4.49 13.47
N ASN A 125 11.97 5.61 12.75
CA ASN A 125 12.87 6.11 11.69
C ASN A 125 12.94 5.21 10.44
N TYR A 126 11.88 4.49 10.14
CA TYR A 126 11.66 3.75 8.89
C TYR A 126 10.62 4.43 8.00
#